data_AF-A0AAW4BJV1-F1
#
_entry.id   AF-A0AAW4BJV1-F1
#
_cell.length_a   1.000
_cell.length_b   1.000
_cell.length_c   1.000
_cell.angle_alpha   90.00
_cell.angle_beta   90.00
_cell.angle_gamma   90.00
#
_symmetry.space_group_name_H-M   'P 1'
#
loop_
_entity.id
_entity.type
_entity.pdbx_description
1 polymer ?
#
loop_
_entity_poly.entity_id
_entity_poly.type
_entity_poly.pdbx_seq_one_letter_code
_entity_poly.pdbx_strand_id
1 'polypeptide(L)'
;ADEITIEDLSTSAHNNLLSPELLNALDVSPHKEGCKKDSSCKCKYVLNREIKPYKHQLKAWKGLLDPRPQSQIITSGTGSGKTECFMVPILEDLYRETQQTSRSLTGVRALFLYPLNAL
;
A
#
# COMPACT_ATOMS: atom_id res chain seq x y z
N ALA A 1 16.37 -6.80 -9.87
CA ALA A 1 14.99 -7.12 -9.46
C ALA A 1 14.17 -6.06 -10.13
N ASP A 2 13.28 -6.46 -11.02
CA ASP A 2 12.68 -5.59 -12.03
C ASP A 2 12.26 -4.25 -11.45
N GLU A 3 12.54 -3.18 -12.18
CA GLU A 3 12.38 -1.78 -11.79
C GLU A 3 10.91 -1.35 -11.70
N ILE A 4 10.03 -2.24 -11.21
CA ILE A 4 8.60 -2.00 -11.09
C ILE A 4 8.39 -0.93 -10.03
N THR A 5 7.73 0.15 -10.42
CA THR A 5 7.25 1.22 -9.56
C THR A 5 5.84 0.91 -9.06
N ILE A 6 5.35 1.65 -8.07
CA ILE A 6 3.96 1.54 -7.64
C ILE A 6 3.00 1.94 -8.77
N GLU A 7 3.37 2.89 -9.62
CA GLU A 7 2.60 3.30 -10.81
C GLU A 7 2.35 2.11 -11.74
N ASP A 8 3.38 1.32 -12.03
CA ASP A 8 3.28 0.13 -12.89
C ASP A 8 2.23 -0.87 -12.38
N LEU A 9 2.07 -0.98 -11.05
CA LEU A 9 1.09 -1.90 -10.46
C LEU A 9 -0.36 -1.53 -10.72
N SER A 10 -0.63 -0.31 -11.19
CA SER A 10 -1.97 0.11 -11.63
C SER A 10 -2.28 -0.20 -13.09
N THR A 11 -1.29 -0.71 -13.84
CA THR A 11 -1.45 -1.03 -15.25
C THR A 11 -2.02 -2.43 -15.48
N SER A 12 -2.58 -2.64 -16.67
CA SER A 12 -3.10 -3.95 -17.09
C SER A 12 -2.01 -5.04 -17.16
N ALA A 13 -0.75 -4.67 -17.37
CA ALA A 13 0.39 -5.59 -17.35
C ALA A 13 0.57 -6.27 -15.98
N HIS A 14 0.08 -5.63 -14.92
CA HIS A 14 0.08 -6.14 -13.55
C HIS A 14 -1.33 -6.43 -13.03
N ASN A 15 -2.28 -6.70 -13.94
CA ASN A 15 -3.69 -6.99 -13.63
C ASN A 15 -4.39 -5.88 -12.85
N ASN A 16 -3.93 -4.63 -12.95
CA ASN A 16 -4.39 -3.51 -12.12
C ASN A 16 -4.39 -3.90 -10.64
N LEU A 17 -3.25 -4.43 -10.15
CA LEU A 17 -3.09 -4.88 -8.77
C LEU A 17 -3.49 -3.78 -7.77
N LEU A 18 -3.13 -2.54 -8.07
CA LEU A 18 -3.54 -1.35 -7.30
C LEU A 18 -4.40 -0.43 -8.16
N SER A 19 -5.36 0.25 -7.55
CA SER A 19 -6.22 1.22 -8.24
C SER A 19 -5.51 2.56 -8.46
N PRO A 20 -5.78 3.27 -9.58
CA PRO A 20 -5.28 4.64 -9.77
C PRO A 20 -5.74 5.58 -8.65
N GLU A 21 -6.92 5.35 -8.07
CA GLU A 21 -7.46 6.16 -6.97
C GLU A 21 -6.67 5.98 -5.68
N LEU A 22 -6.24 4.76 -5.37
CA LEU A 22 -5.32 4.52 -4.26
C LEU A 22 -3.99 5.25 -4.49
N LEU A 23 -3.43 5.17 -5.70
CA LEU A 23 -2.18 5.88 -6.04
C LEU A 23 -2.35 7.39 -5.85
N ASN A 24 -3.43 7.96 -6.38
CA ASN A 24 -3.74 9.38 -6.21
C ASN A 24 -3.82 9.76 -4.72
N ALA A 25 -4.42 8.91 -3.87
CA ALA A 25 -4.49 9.14 -2.43
C ALA A 25 -3.11 9.07 -1.75
N LEU A 26 -2.26 8.14 -2.17
CA LEU A 26 -0.89 7.99 -1.66
C LEU A 26 0.03 9.16 -2.06
N ASP A 27 -0.21 9.77 -3.21
CA ASP A 27 0.54 10.93 -3.68
C ASP A 27 0.21 12.23 -2.95
N VAL A 28 -0.92 12.29 -2.22
CA VAL A 28 -1.25 13.42 -1.33
C VAL A 28 -0.41 13.40 -0.04
N SER A 29 0.68 12.62 -0.01
CA SER A 29 1.57 12.46 1.13
C SER A 29 1.90 13.81 1.79
N PRO A 30 1.78 13.92 3.14
CA PRO A 30 2.03 15.17 3.83
C PRO A 30 3.50 15.55 3.71
N HIS A 31 3.76 16.52 2.85
CA HIS A 31 5.08 17.11 2.69
C HIS A 31 5.30 18.17 3.77
N LYS A 32 6.53 18.25 4.28
CA LYS A 32 6.95 19.42 5.08
C LYS A 32 6.74 20.68 4.25
N GLU A 33 6.31 21.74 4.92
CA GLU A 33 6.16 23.06 4.32
C GLU A 33 7.48 23.47 3.64
N GLY A 34 7.41 23.88 2.37
CA GLY A 34 8.58 24.17 1.54
C GLY A 34 9.29 22.96 0.90
N CYS A 35 8.79 21.72 1.04
CA CYS A 35 9.36 20.60 0.26
C CYS A 35 9.02 20.71 -1.22
N LYS A 36 9.93 20.26 -2.09
CA LYS A 36 9.77 20.26 -3.55
C LYS A 36 8.67 19.32 -4.10
N LYS A 37 8.06 18.49 -3.23
CA LYS A 37 6.97 17.54 -3.54
C LYS A 37 7.25 16.65 -4.78
N ASP A 38 8.52 16.39 -5.04
CA ASP A 38 9.01 15.56 -6.13
C ASP A 38 9.86 14.40 -5.58
N SER A 39 10.40 13.56 -6.46
CA SER A 39 11.33 12.47 -6.13
C SER A 39 12.57 12.90 -5.34
N SER A 40 12.91 14.20 -5.30
CA SER A 40 14.02 14.73 -4.49
C SER A 40 13.63 15.05 -3.04
N CYS A 41 12.34 14.98 -2.72
CA CYS A 41 11.81 15.32 -1.40
C CYS A 41 12.27 14.31 -0.33
N LYS A 42 12.99 14.80 0.69
CA LYS A 42 13.46 13.99 1.84
C LYS A 42 12.40 13.81 2.94
N CYS A 43 11.12 14.07 2.65
CA CYS A 43 10.06 13.82 3.63
C CYS A 43 10.02 12.31 3.89
N LYS A 44 10.20 11.93 5.16
CA LYS A 44 10.13 10.54 5.58
C LYS A 44 8.67 10.06 5.41
N TYR A 45 8.49 8.79 5.05
CA TYR A 45 7.21 8.09 4.96
C TYR A 45 6.33 8.41 3.73
N VAL A 46 6.93 8.88 2.64
CA VAL A 46 6.22 8.99 1.35
C VAL A 46 6.14 7.60 0.71
N LEU A 47 4.95 7.20 0.24
CA LEU A 47 4.70 5.98 -0.55
C LEU A 47 4.02 6.35 -1.88
N ASN A 48 4.60 7.31 -2.60
CA ASN A 48 4.09 7.81 -3.86
C ASN A 48 4.28 6.81 -5.01
N ARG A 49 3.61 7.07 -6.14
CA ARG A 49 3.60 6.18 -7.31
C ARG A 49 4.99 5.87 -7.90
N GLU A 50 5.96 6.76 -7.73
CA GLU A 50 7.32 6.63 -8.28
C GLU A 50 8.21 5.65 -7.48
N ILE A 51 7.80 5.30 -6.25
CA ILE A 51 8.59 4.41 -5.40
C ILE A 51 8.58 2.99 -5.94
N LYS A 52 9.76 2.37 -5.89
CA LYS A 52 9.94 0.93 -6.15
C LYS A 52 9.68 0.16 -4.84
N PRO A 53 8.63 -0.67 -4.75
CA PRO A 53 8.35 -1.41 -3.53
C PRO A 53 9.42 -2.46 -3.24
N TYR A 54 9.64 -2.76 -1.97
CA TYR A 54 10.50 -3.87 -1.60
C TYR A 54 9.90 -5.20 -2.05
N LYS A 55 10.75 -6.19 -2.31
CA LYS A 55 10.32 -7.54 -2.74
C LYS A 55 9.28 -8.18 -1.80
N HIS A 56 9.41 -7.96 -0.49
CA HIS A 56 8.48 -8.52 0.50
C HIS A 56 7.13 -7.81 0.50
N GLN A 57 7.10 -6.50 0.24
CA GLN A 57 5.86 -5.73 0.03
C GLN A 57 5.14 -6.23 -1.21
N LEU A 58 5.83 -6.30 -2.36
CA LEU A 58 5.23 -6.77 -3.61
C LEU A 58 4.68 -8.20 -3.50
N LYS A 59 5.42 -9.10 -2.82
CA LYS A 59 4.95 -10.47 -2.55
C LYS A 59 3.70 -10.46 -1.66
N ALA A 60 3.69 -9.66 -0.60
CA ALA A 60 2.54 -9.52 0.28
C ALA A 60 1.32 -9.01 -0.49
N TRP A 61 1.46 -7.95 -1.27
CA TRP A 61 0.37 -7.34 -2.04
C TRP A 61 -0.24 -8.32 -3.04
N LYS A 62 0.60 -9.01 -3.82
CA LYS A 62 0.12 -10.02 -4.79
C LYS A 62 -0.68 -11.14 -4.13
N GLY A 63 -0.28 -11.59 -2.94
CA GLY A 63 -0.99 -12.68 -2.25
C GLY A 63 -2.19 -12.23 -1.41
N LEU A 64 -2.18 -11.01 -0.87
CA LEU A 64 -3.28 -10.46 -0.07
C LEU A 64 -4.41 -9.90 -0.94
N LEU A 65 -4.11 -9.48 -2.17
CA LEU A 65 -5.08 -9.00 -3.17
C LEU A 65 -5.42 -10.05 -4.25
N ASP A 66 -4.99 -11.29 -4.07
CA ASP A 66 -5.37 -12.39 -4.96
C ASP A 66 -6.89 -12.63 -4.86
N PRO A 67 -7.58 -13.07 -5.94
CA PRO A 67 -8.99 -13.45 -5.88
C PRO A 67 -9.32 -14.50 -4.81
N ARG A 68 -8.34 -15.31 -4.37
CA ARG A 68 -8.45 -16.24 -3.25
C ARG A 68 -7.33 -15.97 -2.24
N PRO A 69 -7.42 -14.89 -1.45
CA PRO A 69 -6.34 -14.43 -0.59
C PRO A 69 -6.01 -15.47 0.48
N GLN A 70 -4.72 -15.58 0.81
CA GLN A 70 -4.22 -16.49 1.83
C GLN A 70 -3.57 -15.70 2.97
N SER A 71 -3.65 -16.22 4.20
CA SER A 71 -2.92 -15.65 5.34
C SER A 71 -1.41 -15.66 5.06
N GLN A 72 -0.73 -14.55 5.38
CA GLN A 72 0.70 -14.42 5.11
C GLN A 72 1.50 -14.09 6.37
N ILE A 73 2.66 -14.74 6.49
CA ILE A 73 3.69 -14.41 7.48
C ILE A 73 4.76 -13.61 6.76
N ILE A 74 5.01 -12.39 7.23
CA ILE A 74 6.00 -11.48 6.65
C ILE A 74 7.20 -11.39 7.58
N THR A 75 8.33 -11.94 7.14
CA THR A 75 9.60 -11.90 7.89
C THR A 75 10.59 -10.99 7.18
N SER A 76 10.99 -9.90 7.83
CA SER A 76 11.98 -8.95 7.32
C SER A 76 12.62 -8.13 8.46
N GLY A 77 13.73 -7.45 8.16
CA GLY A 77 14.45 -6.61 9.12
C GLY A 77 13.63 -5.44 9.69
N THR A 78 14.05 -4.90 10.83
CA THR A 78 13.52 -3.66 11.40
C THR A 78 13.68 -2.49 10.44
N GLY A 79 12.66 -1.62 10.36
CA GLY A 79 12.68 -0.46 9.45
C GLY A 79 12.54 -0.79 7.95
N SER A 80 12.26 -2.04 7.57
CA SER A 80 12.18 -2.43 6.16
C SER A 80 10.86 -2.11 5.44
N GLY A 81 9.93 -1.40 6.10
CA GLY A 81 8.60 -1.16 5.53
C GLY A 81 7.63 -2.35 5.59
N LYS A 82 7.58 -3.05 6.73
CA LYS A 82 6.57 -4.12 6.97
C LYS A 82 5.15 -3.58 7.04
N THR A 83 4.99 -2.35 7.52
CA THR A 83 3.68 -1.70 7.68
C THR A 83 2.93 -1.65 6.36
N GLU A 84 3.61 -1.28 5.28
CA GLU A 84 3.08 -1.17 3.93
C GLU A 84 2.67 -2.52 3.34
N CYS A 85 3.23 -3.63 3.83
CA CYS A 85 2.87 -4.97 3.36
C CYS A 85 1.39 -5.31 3.64
N PHE A 86 0.81 -4.75 4.70
CA PHE A 86 -0.61 -4.94 5.03
C PHE A 86 -1.44 -3.67 4.82
N MET A 87 -0.88 -2.48 4.98
CA MET A 87 -1.64 -1.23 4.83
C MET A 87 -2.12 -1.01 3.40
N VAL A 88 -1.25 -1.20 2.40
CA VAL A 88 -1.61 -1.00 0.99
C VAL A 88 -2.73 -1.96 0.56
N PRO A 89 -2.66 -3.28 0.84
CA PRO A 89 -3.75 -4.19 0.54
C PRO A 89 -5.06 -3.86 1.24
N ILE A 90 -5.01 -3.44 2.52
CA ILE A 90 -6.23 -3.05 3.25
C ILE A 90 -6.89 -1.84 2.58
N LEU A 91 -6.12 -0.81 2.24
CA LEU A 91 -6.68 0.38 1.57
C LEU A 91 -7.27 0.06 0.19
N GLU A 92 -6.59 -0.78 -0.58
CA GLU A 92 -7.06 -1.23 -1.89
C GLU A 92 -8.34 -2.07 -1.77
N ASP A 93 -8.40 -2.99 -0.81
CA ASP A 93 -9.56 -3.85 -0.55
C ASP A 93 -10.79 -3.01 -0.15
N LEU A 94 -10.60 -2.04 0.76
CA LEU A 94 -11.64 -1.09 1.16
C LEU A 94 -12.17 -0.28 -0.03
N TYR A 95 -11.26 0.21 -0.88
CA TYR A 95 -11.66 0.94 -2.08
C TYR A 95 -12.48 0.05 -3.02
N ARG A 96 -12.03 -1.17 -3.30
CA ARG A 96 -12.77 -2.12 -4.15
C ARG A 96 -14.14 -2.45 -3.56
N GLU A 97 -14.26 -2.60 -2.25
CA GLU A 97 -15.53 -2.85 -1.56
C GLU A 97 -16.52 -1.70 -1.78
N THR A 98 -16.06 -0.44 -1.69
CA THR A 98 -16.94 0.73 -1.97
C THR A 98 -17.47 0.72 -3.39
N GLN A 99 -16.64 0.35 -4.37
CA GLN A 99 -17.02 0.33 -5.77
C GLN A 99 -17.99 -0.80 -6.09
N GLN A 100 -17.78 -1.98 -5.52
CA GLN A 100 -18.65 -3.14 -5.73
C GLN A 100 -20.03 -2.96 -5.11
N THR A 101 -20.10 -2.37 -3.93
CA THR A 101 -21.37 -2.25 -3.18
C THR A 101 -22.14 -0.98 -3.48
N SER A 102 -21.48 0.04 -4.07
CA SER A 102 -22.03 1.40 -4.26
C SER A 102 -22.64 1.98 -2.97
N ARG A 103 -22.11 1.57 -1.82
CA ARG A 103 -22.58 1.95 -0.49
C ARG A 103 -21.41 2.42 0.36
N SER A 104 -21.70 3.25 1.34
CA SER A 104 -20.73 3.62 2.36
C SER A 104 -20.29 2.38 3.15
N LEU A 105 -18.99 2.29 3.44
CA LEU A 105 -18.44 1.29 4.34
C LEU A 105 -19.04 1.48 5.74
N THR A 106 -19.52 0.39 6.33
CA THR A 106 -20.13 0.41 7.67
C THR A 106 -19.56 -0.72 8.52
N GLY A 107 -19.40 -0.48 9.82
CA GLY A 107 -18.79 -1.43 10.75
C GLY A 107 -17.26 -1.50 10.65
N VAL A 108 -16.67 -2.48 11.34
CA VAL A 108 -15.21 -2.69 11.35
C VAL A 108 -14.81 -3.50 10.12
N ARG A 109 -13.81 -3.01 9.37
CA ARG A 109 -13.28 -3.67 8.15
C ARG A 109 -11.84 -4.17 8.28
N ALA A 110 -11.06 -3.57 9.17
CA ALA A 110 -9.70 -4.00 9.48
C ALA A 110 -9.45 -3.90 10.98
N LEU A 111 -8.71 -4.85 11.53
CA LEU A 111 -8.30 -4.89 12.93
C LEU A 111 -6.79 -5.09 13.00
N PHE A 112 -6.10 -4.13 13.62
CA PHE A 112 -4.66 -4.24 13.88
C PHE A 112 -4.44 -4.68 15.32
N LEU A 113 -3.78 -5.81 15.48
CA LEU A 113 -3.39 -6.33 16.78
C LEU A 113 -1.89 -6.08 16.96
N TYR A 114 -1.57 -5.18 17.90
CA TYR A 114 -0.20 -4.94 18.32
C TYR A 114 -0.02 -5.48 19.74
N PRO A 115 1.08 -6.20 20.03
CA PRO A 115 1.40 -6.55 21.40
C PRO A 115 1.66 -5.25 22.17
N LEU A 116 0.84 -4.95 23.18
CA LEU A 116 0.99 -3.74 23.99
C LEU A 116 2.30 -3.79 24.82
N ASN A 117 3.01 -2.66 24.80
CA ASN A 117 4.24 -2.26 25.52
C ASN A 117 5.62 -2.64 24.91
N ALA A 118 6.10 -1.80 23.99
CA ALA A 118 7.36 -1.02 24.08
C ALA A 118 7.55 -0.22 22.77
N LEU A 119 7.20 1.08 22.80
CA LEU A 119 7.73 2.08 21.85
C LEU A 119 9.11 2.53 22.34
#